data_AF-A0A0N0TKR9-F1
#
_entry.id   AF-A0A0N0TKR9-F1
#
_cell.length_a   1.000
_cell.length_b   1.000
_cell.length_c   1.000
_cell.angle_alpha   90.00
_cell.angle_beta   90.00
_cell.angle_gamma   90.00
#
_symmetry.space_group_name_H-M   'P 1'
#
loop_
_entity.id
_entity.type
_entity.pdbx_description
1 polymer ?
#
loop_
_entity_poly.entity_id
_entity_poly.type
_entity_poly.pdbx_seq_one_letter_code
_entity_poly.pdbx_strand_id
1 'polypeptide(L)'
;MARLRAEGRSGEAHVLLAEAARWPVGRLPLLADALHRAGLGADWATLLWEAAALPAGQLVAAADALTAAGRGDDGRQLLRQGVARPAEQIGAAVLQLDGEGREREVRALLDACVRVRTPGEAARCAAADPGRLVPLLLRAALGVSDERHWDLVHALRVAGYTT
;
A
#
# COMPACT_ATOMS: atom_id res chain seq x y z
N MET A 1 12.18 10.17 -20.97
CA MET A 1 12.32 10.78 -19.63
C MET A 1 13.45 11.80 -19.57
N ALA A 2 14.73 11.41 -19.64
CA ALA A 2 15.88 12.33 -19.58
C ALA A 2 15.79 13.51 -20.58
N ARG A 3 15.39 13.23 -21.83
CA ARG A 3 15.15 14.27 -22.85
C ARG A 3 14.07 15.29 -22.44
N LEU A 4 12.94 14.84 -21.90
CA LEU A 4 11.86 15.72 -21.43
C LEU A 4 12.35 16.63 -20.29
N ARG A 5 13.16 16.10 -19.37
CA ARG A 5 13.77 16.90 -18.30
C ARG A 5 14.78 17.92 -18.84
N ALA A 6 15.63 17.52 -19.77
CA ALA A 6 16.59 18.43 -20.41
C ALA A 6 15.90 19.56 -21.19
N GLU A 7 14.74 19.30 -21.79
CA GLU A 7 13.92 20.28 -22.51
C GLU A 7 13.00 21.10 -21.57
N GLY A 8 13.04 20.90 -20.25
CA GLY A 8 12.19 21.60 -19.29
C GLY A 8 10.70 21.18 -19.32
N ARG A 9 10.35 20.12 -20.05
CA ARG A 9 8.97 19.64 -20.29
C ARG A 9 8.45 18.80 -19.12
N SER A 10 8.38 19.40 -17.94
CA SER A 10 8.03 18.72 -16.68
C SER A 10 6.60 18.18 -16.63
N GLY A 11 5.64 18.81 -17.32
CA GLY A 11 4.26 18.31 -17.39
C GLY A 11 4.17 16.98 -18.16
N GLU A 12 4.81 16.89 -19.31
CA GLU A 12 4.83 15.67 -20.14
C GLU A 12 5.63 14.55 -19.48
N ALA A 13 6.70 14.90 -18.78
CA ALA A 13 7.42 14.00 -17.89
C ALA A 13 6.49 13.37 -16.84
N HIS A 14 5.67 14.19 -16.18
CA HIS A 14 4.73 13.71 -15.17
C HIS A 14 3.66 12.79 -15.77
N VAL A 15 3.06 13.15 -16.92
CA VAL A 15 2.10 12.29 -17.62
C VAL A 15 2.68 10.92 -17.92
N LEU A 16 3.91 10.87 -18.44
CA LEU A 16 4.59 9.61 -18.73
C LEU A 16 4.81 8.75 -17.47
N LEU A 17 5.15 9.38 -16.34
CA LEU A 17 5.32 8.67 -15.07
C LEU A 17 3.99 8.14 -14.52
N ALA A 18 2.91 8.92 -14.61
CA ALA A 18 1.58 8.50 -14.21
C ALA A 18 1.05 7.34 -15.06
N GLU A 19 1.33 7.34 -16.38
CA GLU A 19 1.05 6.21 -17.26
C GLU A 19 1.88 4.99 -16.89
N ALA A 20 3.18 5.19 -16.64
CA ALA A 20 4.10 4.11 -16.26
C ALA A 20 3.74 3.45 -14.92
N ALA A 21 3.19 4.21 -13.97
CA ALA A 21 2.70 3.67 -12.71
C ALA A 21 1.58 2.64 -12.90
N ARG A 22 0.83 2.70 -14.00
CA ARG A 22 -0.27 1.78 -14.35
C ARG A 22 0.16 0.61 -15.24
N TRP A 23 1.44 0.53 -15.60
CA TRP A 23 1.96 -0.60 -16.36
C TRP A 23 1.89 -1.90 -15.55
N PRO A 24 2.01 -3.07 -16.20
CA PRO A 24 2.08 -4.35 -15.48
C PRO A 24 3.13 -4.28 -14.37
N VAL A 25 2.73 -4.64 -13.14
CA VAL A 25 3.52 -4.44 -11.92
C VAL A 25 4.93 -5.04 -11.99
N GLY A 26 5.12 -6.13 -12.72
CA GLY A 26 6.43 -6.76 -12.95
C GLY A 26 7.42 -5.88 -13.74
N ARG A 27 6.97 -4.79 -14.37
CA ARG A 27 7.84 -3.83 -15.06
C ARG A 27 8.40 -2.75 -14.14
N LEU A 28 7.78 -2.52 -12.97
CA LEU A 28 8.20 -1.46 -12.06
C LEU A 28 9.64 -1.61 -11.56
N PRO A 29 10.13 -2.82 -11.18
CA PRO A 29 11.53 -2.97 -10.79
C PRO A 29 12.51 -2.62 -11.91
N LEU A 30 12.23 -3.05 -13.14
CA LEU A 30 13.07 -2.74 -14.31
C LEU A 30 13.11 -1.23 -14.59
N LEU A 31 11.97 -0.56 -14.45
CA LEU A 31 11.87 0.88 -14.62
C LEU A 31 12.63 1.63 -13.52
N ALA A 32 12.57 1.16 -12.28
CA ALA A 32 13.36 1.71 -11.20
C ALA A 32 14.86 1.65 -11.53
N ASP A 33 15.37 0.49 -11.93
CA ASP A 33 16.78 0.34 -12.30
C ASP A 33 17.19 1.27 -13.45
N ALA A 34 16.33 1.39 -14.46
CA ALA A 34 16.56 2.27 -15.60
C ALA A 34 16.61 3.76 -15.19
N LEU A 35 15.70 4.21 -14.32
CA LEU A 35 15.67 5.58 -13.83
C LEU A 35 16.88 5.89 -12.95
N HIS A 36 17.27 4.99 -12.03
CA HIS A 36 18.44 5.20 -11.19
C HIS A 36 19.73 5.26 -12.00
N ARG A 37 19.93 4.35 -12.97
CA ARG A 37 21.09 4.39 -13.87
C ARG A 37 21.17 5.68 -14.70
N ALA A 38 20.02 6.28 -15.00
CA ALA A 38 19.93 7.55 -15.72
C ALA A 38 20.05 8.79 -14.80
N GLY A 39 20.25 8.63 -13.49
CA GLY A 39 20.29 9.73 -12.53
C GLY A 39 18.92 10.34 -12.20
N LEU A 40 17.83 9.64 -12.54
CA LEU A 40 16.44 10.11 -12.43
C LEU A 40 15.74 9.60 -11.16
N GLY A 41 16.45 9.57 -10.02
CA GLY A 41 15.89 9.09 -8.75
C GLY A 41 14.66 9.88 -8.27
N ALA A 42 14.59 11.18 -8.57
CA ALA A 42 13.41 12.00 -8.27
C ALA A 42 12.18 11.61 -9.10
N ASP A 43 12.38 11.20 -10.37
CA ASP A 43 11.30 10.67 -11.20
C ASP A 43 10.82 9.32 -10.69
N TRP A 44 11.72 8.49 -10.14
CA TRP A 44 11.33 7.25 -9.46
C TRP A 44 10.48 7.50 -8.22
N ALA A 45 10.85 8.47 -7.38
CA ALA A 45 10.05 8.86 -6.23
C ALA A 45 8.66 9.37 -6.63
N THR A 46 8.58 10.13 -7.73
CA THR A 46 7.31 10.58 -8.32
C THR A 46 6.46 9.40 -8.79
N LEU A 47 7.08 8.44 -9.47
CA LEU A 47 6.37 7.24 -9.92
C LEU A 47 5.84 6.42 -8.75
N LEU A 48 6.62 6.23 -7.67
CA LEU A 48 6.14 5.54 -6.47
C LEU A 48 4.91 6.24 -5.86
N TRP A 49 4.89 7.57 -5.88
CA TRP A 49 3.73 8.34 -5.41
C TRP A 49 2.49 8.09 -6.29
N GLU A 50 2.64 8.08 -7.61
CA GLU A 50 1.56 7.72 -8.54
C GLU A 50 1.10 6.26 -8.34
N ALA A 51 2.04 5.34 -8.16
CA ALA A 51 1.74 3.93 -7.91
C ALA A 51 1.02 3.73 -6.57
N ALA A 52 1.28 4.58 -5.57
CA ALA A 52 0.56 4.55 -4.30
C ALA A 52 -0.94 4.85 -4.50
N ALA A 53 -1.31 5.57 -5.56
CA ALA A 53 -2.69 5.89 -5.93
C ALA A 53 -3.44 4.75 -6.65
N LEU A 54 -2.78 3.62 -6.97
CA LEU A 54 -3.42 2.45 -7.59
C LEU A 54 -4.49 1.81 -6.69
N PRO A 55 -5.44 1.05 -7.27
CA PRO A 55 -6.34 0.18 -6.52
C PRO A 55 -5.57 -0.79 -5.61
N ALA A 56 -6.12 -1.10 -4.43
CA ALA A 56 -5.42 -1.84 -3.37
C ALA A 56 -4.78 -3.16 -3.84
N GLY A 57 -5.48 -3.92 -4.68
CA GLY A 57 -4.93 -5.16 -5.24
C GLY A 57 -3.74 -4.95 -6.18
N GLN A 58 -3.71 -3.85 -6.93
CA GLN A 58 -2.57 -3.49 -7.79
C GLN A 58 -1.43 -2.88 -6.98
N LEU A 59 -1.75 -2.07 -5.96
CA LEU A 59 -0.80 -1.53 -5.00
C LEU A 59 0.01 -2.64 -4.32
N VAL A 60 -0.66 -3.66 -3.77
CA VAL A 60 0.04 -4.78 -3.11
C VAL A 60 0.89 -5.55 -4.12
N ALA A 61 0.35 -5.85 -5.31
CA ALA A 61 1.08 -6.56 -6.34
C ALA A 61 2.33 -5.79 -6.83
N ALA A 62 2.28 -4.46 -6.87
CA ALA A 62 3.42 -3.59 -7.16
C ALA A 62 4.49 -3.65 -6.06
N ALA A 63 4.07 -3.57 -4.78
CA ALA A 63 4.98 -3.68 -3.65
C ALA A 63 5.68 -5.05 -3.59
N ASP A 64 4.96 -6.11 -3.94
CA ASP A 64 5.47 -7.46 -4.04
C ASP A 64 6.47 -7.63 -5.17
N ALA A 65 6.17 -7.09 -6.36
CA ALA A 65 7.09 -7.11 -7.49
C ALA A 65 8.40 -6.39 -7.14
N LEU A 66 8.33 -5.26 -6.45
CA LEU A 66 9.51 -4.55 -5.94
C LEU A 66 10.29 -5.38 -4.92
N THR A 67 9.60 -5.98 -3.95
CA THR A 67 10.23 -6.82 -2.92
C THR A 67 10.91 -8.05 -3.52
N ALA A 68 10.24 -8.74 -4.44
CA ALA A 68 10.77 -9.91 -5.14
C ALA A 68 12.00 -9.59 -5.99
N ALA A 69 12.11 -8.35 -6.49
CA ALA A 69 13.28 -7.85 -7.20
C ALA A 69 14.39 -7.28 -6.29
N GLY A 70 14.31 -7.49 -4.97
CA GLY A 70 15.31 -6.99 -4.01
C GLY A 70 15.12 -5.52 -3.60
N ARG A 71 14.06 -4.85 -4.07
CA ARG A 71 13.72 -3.46 -3.74
C ARG A 71 12.69 -3.37 -2.61
N GLY A 72 12.97 -4.09 -1.52
CA GLY A 72 12.05 -4.22 -0.38
C GLY A 72 11.74 -2.90 0.33
N ASP A 73 12.67 -1.94 0.33
CA ASP A 73 12.42 -0.61 0.89
C ASP A 73 11.39 0.18 0.08
N ASP A 74 11.47 0.13 -1.26
CA ASP A 74 10.48 0.76 -2.14
C ASP A 74 9.12 0.08 -2.00
N GLY A 75 9.08 -1.25 -1.92
CA GLY A 75 7.83 -1.99 -1.68
C GLY A 75 7.18 -1.61 -0.35
N ARG A 76 7.96 -1.53 0.73
CA ARG A 76 7.47 -1.05 2.04
C ARG A 76 7.02 0.40 1.97
N GLN A 77 7.79 1.28 1.34
CA GLN A 77 7.42 2.69 1.17
C GLN A 77 6.09 2.82 0.41
N LEU A 78 5.92 2.07 -0.67
CA LEU A 78 4.72 2.06 -1.49
C LEU A 78 3.49 1.65 -0.67
N LEU A 79 3.58 0.56 0.10
CA LEU A 79 2.50 0.14 1.00
C LEU A 79 2.18 1.21 2.05
N ARG A 80 3.21 1.78 2.69
CA ARG A 80 3.04 2.85 3.68
C ARG A 80 2.30 4.06 3.11
N GLN A 81 2.64 4.49 1.89
CA GLN A 81 1.95 5.57 1.19
C GLN A 81 0.51 5.19 0.82
N GLY A 82 0.32 3.98 0.29
CA GLY A 82 -1.00 3.52 -0.13
C GLY A 82 -2.01 3.36 0.99
N VAL A 83 -1.54 2.99 2.20
CA VAL A 83 -2.39 2.91 3.40
C VAL A 83 -2.65 4.24 4.09
N ALA A 84 -2.08 5.36 3.61
CA ALA A 84 -2.35 6.70 4.13
C ALA A 84 -3.75 7.24 3.75
N ARG A 85 -4.47 6.54 2.86
CA ARG A 85 -5.90 6.78 2.53
C ARG A 85 -6.79 6.74 3.78
N PRO A 86 -8.05 7.19 3.75
CA PRO A 86 -8.98 6.99 4.88
C PRO A 86 -9.10 5.52 5.30
N ALA A 87 -9.22 5.26 6.60
CA ALA A 87 -9.25 3.90 7.15
C ALA A 87 -10.46 3.10 6.64
N GLU A 88 -11.59 3.78 6.50
CA GLU A 88 -12.85 3.24 5.99
C GLU A 88 -12.70 2.82 4.52
N GLN A 89 -11.92 3.57 3.74
CA GLN A 89 -11.59 3.21 2.35
C GLN A 89 -10.71 1.96 2.28
N ILE A 90 -9.77 1.80 3.22
CA ILE A 90 -8.99 0.57 3.34
C ILE A 90 -9.91 -0.60 3.69
N GLY A 91 -10.81 -0.44 4.67
CA GLY A 91 -11.77 -1.47 5.05
C GLY A 91 -12.60 -1.96 3.86
N ALA A 92 -13.14 -1.04 3.06
CA ALA A 92 -13.86 -1.36 1.84
C ALA A 92 -12.99 -2.12 0.81
N ALA A 93 -11.75 -1.67 0.59
CA ALA A 93 -10.84 -2.35 -0.32
C ALA A 93 -10.46 -3.77 0.14
N VAL A 94 -10.30 -3.97 1.46
CA VAL A 94 -10.07 -5.29 2.06
C VAL A 94 -11.26 -6.21 1.81
N LEU A 95 -12.49 -5.73 1.99
CA LEU A 95 -13.69 -6.53 1.74
C LEU A 95 -13.82 -6.97 0.27
N GLN A 96 -13.44 -6.09 -0.66
CA GLN A 96 -13.40 -6.42 -2.08
C GLN A 96 -12.37 -7.54 -2.35
N LEU A 97 -11.14 -7.37 -1.86
CA LEU A 97 -10.08 -8.38 -2.03
C LEU A 97 -10.41 -9.72 -1.37
N ASP A 98 -11.00 -9.69 -0.18
CA ASP A 98 -11.44 -10.88 0.54
C ASP A 98 -12.55 -11.62 -0.23
N GLY A 99 -13.50 -10.88 -0.81
CA GLY A 99 -14.53 -11.44 -1.70
C GLY A 99 -13.98 -12.03 -3.01
N GLU A 100 -12.83 -11.53 -3.48
CA GLU A 100 -12.09 -12.05 -4.64
C GLU A 100 -11.18 -13.25 -4.28
N GLY A 101 -11.10 -13.67 -3.01
CA GLY A 101 -10.21 -14.73 -2.56
C GLY A 101 -8.72 -14.33 -2.53
N ARG A 102 -8.43 -13.02 -2.50
CA ARG A 102 -7.08 -12.46 -2.55
C ARG A 102 -6.48 -12.31 -1.16
N GLU A 103 -6.41 -13.43 -0.43
CA GLU A 103 -6.00 -13.48 0.98
C GLU A 103 -4.60 -12.92 1.24
N ARG A 104 -3.69 -13.07 0.27
CA ARG A 104 -2.33 -12.52 0.36
C ARG A 104 -2.39 -10.99 0.40
N GLU A 105 -3.17 -10.39 -0.49
CA GLU A 105 -3.31 -8.95 -0.62
C GLU A 105 -4.03 -8.33 0.57
N VAL A 106 -5.08 -9.00 1.06
CA VAL A 106 -5.74 -8.66 2.32
C VAL A 106 -4.72 -8.57 3.46
N ARG A 107 -3.89 -9.61 3.61
CA ARG A 107 -2.88 -9.68 4.69
C ARG A 107 -1.83 -8.58 4.58
N ALA A 108 -1.27 -8.37 3.38
CA ALA A 108 -0.23 -7.36 3.17
C ALA A 108 -0.76 -5.94 3.43
N LEU A 109 -1.99 -5.65 3.01
CA LEU A 109 -2.61 -4.35 3.24
C LEU A 109 -2.90 -4.10 4.73
N LEU A 110 -3.45 -5.11 5.43
CA LEU A 110 -3.74 -5.00 6.86
C LEU A 110 -2.47 -4.96 7.73
N ASP A 111 -1.43 -5.73 7.42
CA ASP A 111 -0.13 -5.65 8.09
C ASP A 111 0.46 -4.24 7.95
N ALA A 112 0.44 -3.67 6.73
CA ALA A 112 0.86 -2.29 6.50
C ALA A 112 0.01 -1.29 7.30
N CYS A 113 -1.31 -1.46 7.35
CA CYS A 113 -2.18 -0.59 8.15
C CYS A 113 -1.87 -0.64 9.64
N VAL A 114 -1.72 -1.83 10.23
CA VAL A 114 -1.45 -1.97 11.66
C VAL A 114 -0.08 -1.41 12.04
N ARG A 115 0.91 -1.51 11.15
CA ARG A 115 2.25 -0.95 11.38
C ARG A 115 2.29 0.57 11.31
N VAL A 116 1.55 1.17 10.36
CA VAL A 116 1.63 2.60 10.07
C VAL A 116 0.71 3.43 10.96
N ARG A 117 -0.48 2.89 11.27
CA ARG A 117 -1.53 3.63 11.98
C ARG A 117 -1.40 3.49 13.48
N THR A 118 -2.01 4.44 14.19
CA THR A 118 -2.36 4.23 15.59
C THR A 118 -3.40 3.08 15.70
N PRO A 119 -3.48 2.39 16.85
CA PRO A 119 -4.48 1.34 17.05
C PRO A 119 -5.92 1.81 16.80
N GLY A 120 -6.27 3.03 17.24
CA GLY A 120 -7.59 3.62 17.00
C GLY A 120 -7.89 3.93 15.53
N GLU A 121 -6.88 4.37 14.76
CA GLU A 121 -7.02 4.54 13.31
C GLU A 121 -7.14 3.21 12.57
N ALA A 122 -6.42 2.18 13.00
CA ALA A 122 -6.54 0.85 12.41
C ALA A 122 -7.92 0.23 12.72
N ALA A 123 -8.45 0.44 13.93
CA ALA A 123 -9.79 -0.01 14.32
C ALA A 123 -10.90 0.58 13.43
N ARG A 124 -10.72 1.81 12.91
CA ARG A 124 -11.69 2.44 11.99
C ARG A 124 -11.85 1.71 10.66
N CYS A 125 -10.86 0.89 10.25
CA CYS A 125 -11.02 0.03 9.07
C CYS A 125 -12.22 -0.92 9.23
N ALA A 126 -12.54 -1.35 10.46
CA ALA A 126 -13.64 -2.28 10.72
C ALA A 126 -15.04 -1.70 10.46
N ALA A 127 -15.18 -0.37 10.31
CA ALA A 127 -16.48 0.29 10.20
C ALA A 127 -17.35 -0.20 9.03
N ALA A 128 -16.73 -0.66 7.93
CA ALA A 128 -17.46 -1.12 6.75
C ALA A 128 -18.20 -2.45 6.97
N ASP A 129 -17.58 -3.39 7.69
CA ASP A 129 -18.16 -4.68 8.07
C ASP A 129 -17.38 -5.24 9.26
N PRO A 130 -17.81 -4.95 10.50
CA PRO A 130 -17.07 -5.38 11.68
C PRO A 130 -16.96 -6.89 11.80
N GLY A 131 -17.99 -7.64 11.37
CA GLY A 131 -18.02 -9.09 11.48
C GLY A 131 -16.93 -9.78 10.66
N ARG A 132 -16.62 -9.23 9.48
CA ARG A 132 -15.53 -9.74 8.62
C ARG A 132 -14.18 -9.10 8.93
N LEU A 133 -14.15 -7.80 9.19
CA LEU A 133 -12.89 -7.05 9.27
C LEU A 133 -12.19 -7.17 10.62
N VAL A 134 -12.92 -7.30 11.73
CA VAL A 134 -12.29 -7.44 13.05
C VAL A 134 -11.37 -8.67 13.13
N PRO A 135 -11.81 -9.89 12.75
CA PRO A 135 -10.93 -11.06 12.77
C PRO A 135 -9.68 -10.90 11.89
N LEU A 136 -9.83 -10.28 10.72
CA LEU A 136 -8.72 -10.04 9.78
C LEU A 136 -7.71 -9.04 10.35
N LEU A 137 -8.19 -7.95 10.95
CA LEU A 137 -7.38 -6.94 11.62
C LEU A 137 -6.59 -7.53 12.80
N LEU A 138 -7.25 -8.32 13.65
CA LEU A 138 -6.60 -8.96 14.80
C LEU A 138 -5.55 -9.98 14.38
N ARG A 139 -5.82 -10.76 13.32
CA ARG A 139 -4.83 -11.68 12.73
C ARG A 139 -3.63 -10.93 12.16
N ALA A 140 -3.85 -9.82 11.46
CA ALA A 140 -2.76 -8.99 10.95
C ALA A 140 -1.92 -8.40 12.10
N ALA A 141 -2.56 -7.89 13.15
CA ALA A 141 -1.87 -7.34 14.30
C ALA A 141 -1.05 -8.39 15.06
N LEU A 142 -1.57 -9.59 15.22
CA LEU A 142 -0.83 -10.71 15.80
C LEU A 142 0.40 -11.07 14.97
N GLY A 143 0.31 -10.97 13.63
CA GLY A 143 1.47 -11.12 12.75
C GLY A 143 2.52 -10.02 12.88
N VAL A 144 2.18 -8.87 13.45
CA VAL A 144 3.11 -7.76 13.71
C VAL A 144 3.79 -7.95 15.06
N SER A 145 3.03 -8.06 16.15
CA SER A 145 3.49 -8.36 17.51
C SER A 145 2.31 -8.59 18.46
N ASP A 146 2.56 -9.27 19.58
CA ASP A 146 1.55 -9.44 20.65
C ASP A 146 1.07 -8.09 21.21
N GLU A 147 1.98 -7.12 21.40
CA GLU A 147 1.65 -5.77 21.84
C GLU A 147 0.65 -5.09 20.89
N ARG A 148 0.92 -5.15 19.57
CA ARG A 148 0.03 -4.57 18.56
C ARG A 148 -1.32 -5.26 18.51
N HIS A 149 -1.36 -6.57 18.75
CA HIS A 149 -2.61 -7.30 18.87
C HIS A 149 -3.46 -6.77 20.02
N TRP A 150 -2.91 -6.68 21.23
CA TRP A 150 -3.65 -6.22 22.41
C TRP A 150 -4.07 -4.75 22.34
N ASP A 151 -3.21 -3.89 21.81
CA ASP A 151 -3.53 -2.49 21.54
C ASP A 151 -4.74 -2.36 20.60
N LEU A 152 -4.77 -3.18 19.55
CA LEU A 152 -5.86 -3.17 18.60
C LEU A 152 -7.14 -3.76 19.18
N VAL A 153 -7.06 -4.83 19.97
CA VAL A 153 -8.20 -5.36 20.74
C VAL A 153 -8.79 -4.26 21.61
N HIS A 154 -7.95 -3.52 22.35
CA HIS A 154 -8.40 -2.41 23.19
C HIS A 154 -9.10 -1.32 22.37
N ALA A 155 -8.48 -0.88 21.27
CA ALA A 155 -9.05 0.16 20.41
C ALA A 155 -10.39 -0.25 19.78
N LEU A 156 -10.52 -1.51 19.36
CA LEU A 156 -11.77 -2.05 18.80
C LEU A 156 -12.89 -2.09 19.84
N ARG A 157 -12.58 -2.46 21.09
CA ARG A 157 -13.55 -2.42 22.21
C ARG A 157 -13.98 -0.99 22.53
N VAL A 158 -13.05 -0.04 22.56
CA VAL A 158 -13.36 1.39 22.74
C VAL A 158 -14.27 1.91 21.63
N ALA A 159 -14.09 1.41 20.40
CA ALA A 159 -14.96 1.71 19.26
C ALA A 159 -16.31 0.96 19.27
N GLY A 160 -16.56 0.10 20.26
CA GLY A 160 -17.82 -0.66 20.40
C GLY A 160 -17.91 -1.95 19.59
N TYR A 161 -16.80 -2.45 19.04
CA TYR A 161 -16.78 -3.69 18.29
C TYR A 161 -16.55 -4.91 19.20
N THR A 162 -17.16 -6.04 18.82
CA THR A 162 -16.88 -7.34 19.42
C THR A 162 -15.55 -7.87 18.90
N THR A 163 -14.66 -8.27 19.82
CA THR A 163 -13.29 -8.75 19.57
C THR A 163 -13.07 -10.15 20.07
#